data_AF-A0A514ZAD6-F1
#
_entry.id   AF-A0A514ZAD6-F1
#
_cell.length_a   1.000
_cell.length_b   1.000
_cell.length_c   1.000
_cell.angle_alpha   90.00
_cell.angle_beta   90.00
_cell.angle_gamma   90.00
#
_symmetry.space_group_name_H-M   'P 1'
#
loop_
_entity.id
_entity.type
_entity.pdbx_description
1 polymer ?
#
loop_
_entity_poly.entity_id
_entity_poly.type
_entity_poly.pdbx_seq_one_letter_code
_entity_poly.pdbx_strand_id
1 'polypeptide(L)'
;MKIIVKIILMIGLIVMIPSVLGVVVNNKQTKKVESSSHNPLIHRVDYTDDEIRELEYKQLENGNYSALQGVWKNDAKKTLSGLTVDGGILLVKERRYFLSFGGRTVEDIPYLKTQSENSHRNTAQLYFYPKGVVIPVRTKTGEIDYSGSHDPSDQTRDRLLFSQTILSEEELKDNVCYRKEL
;
A
#
# COMPACT_ATOMS: atom_id res chain seq x y z
N MET A 1 36.99 -48.76 20.24
CA MET A 1 36.09 -47.58 20.27
C MET A 1 36.53 -46.39 19.38
N LYS A 2 37.66 -46.44 18.65
CA LYS A 2 38.11 -45.36 17.75
C LYS A 2 37.76 -45.56 16.26
N ILE A 3 37.26 -46.74 15.88
CA ILE A 3 37.01 -47.12 14.47
C ILE A 3 35.56 -46.82 14.05
N ILE A 4 34.59 -47.04 14.93
CA ILE A 4 33.15 -46.81 14.62
C ILE A 4 32.84 -45.32 14.46
N VAL A 5 33.48 -44.45 15.25
CA VAL A 5 33.33 -42.97 15.14
C VAL A 5 33.93 -42.43 13.84
N LYS A 6 34.98 -43.04 13.30
CA LYS A 6 35.58 -42.65 12.00
C LYS A 6 34.70 -43.02 10.81
N ILE A 7 33.93 -44.11 10.89
CA ILE A 7 33.06 -44.56 9.79
C ILE A 7 31.82 -43.65 9.67
N ILE A 8 31.26 -43.18 10.79
CA ILE A 8 30.12 -42.26 10.78
C ILE A 8 30.51 -40.87 10.24
N LEU A 9 31.71 -40.38 10.57
CA LEU A 9 32.25 -39.11 10.03
C LEU A 9 32.58 -39.17 8.52
N MET A 10 32.93 -40.34 7.99
CA MET A 10 33.20 -40.54 6.56
C MET A 10 31.93 -40.60 5.69
N ILE A 11 30.81 -41.10 6.24
CA ILE A 11 29.53 -41.18 5.53
C ILE A 11 28.81 -39.81 5.53
N GLY A 12 29.01 -38.99 6.57
CA GLY A 12 28.46 -37.64 6.66
C GLY A 12 29.10 -36.58 5.74
N LEU A 13 30.24 -36.87 5.10
CA LEU A 13 30.96 -35.94 4.21
C LEU A 13 30.74 -36.23 2.71
N ILE A 14 29.99 -37.27 2.35
CA ILE A 14 29.78 -37.70 0.95
C ILE A 14 28.45 -37.17 0.35
N VAL A 15 27.64 -36.43 1.14
CA VAL A 15 26.37 -35.85 0.66
C VAL A 15 26.51 -34.36 0.29
N MET A 16 27.72 -33.82 0.25
CA MET A 16 27.98 -32.46 -0.20
C MET A 16 28.91 -32.44 -1.41
N ILE A 17 28.30 -32.20 -2.59
CA ILE A 17 28.87 -31.64 -3.83
C ILE A 17 29.58 -32.70 -4.71
N PRO A 18 29.07 -32.96 -5.93
CA PRO A 18 29.21 -31.99 -7.02
C PRO A 18 27.98 -31.78 -7.90
N SER A 19 27.55 -30.52 -7.93
CA SER A 19 27.03 -29.90 -9.13
C SER A 19 28.16 -29.74 -10.17
N VAL A 20 27.77 -29.75 -11.44
CA VAL A 20 28.56 -29.31 -12.62
C VAL A 20 29.50 -30.36 -13.22
N LEU A 21 29.02 -31.12 -14.22
CA LEU A 21 29.64 -31.33 -15.54
C LEU A 21 28.85 -32.39 -16.31
N GLY A 22 27.87 -31.92 -17.11
CA GLY A 22 27.09 -32.74 -18.03
C GLY A 22 26.86 -32.00 -19.34
N VAL A 23 27.95 -31.52 -19.95
CA VAL A 23 27.94 -30.90 -21.29
C VAL A 23 28.24 -31.99 -22.33
N VAL A 24 27.19 -32.31 -23.10
CA VAL A 24 27.16 -32.52 -24.56
C VAL A 24 27.97 -33.67 -25.19
N VAL A 25 27.26 -34.61 -25.84
CA VAL A 25 27.41 -35.06 -27.25
C VAL A 25 26.14 -35.86 -27.62
N ASN A 26 25.52 -35.90 -28.80
CA ASN A 26 25.29 -35.01 -29.95
C ASN A 26 24.28 -35.77 -30.84
N ASN A 27 23.43 -35.04 -31.56
CA ASN A 27 22.90 -35.38 -32.90
C ASN A 27 21.86 -36.53 -33.10
N LYS A 28 20.62 -36.16 -33.46
CA LYS A 28 20.06 -36.34 -34.83
C LYS A 28 18.59 -35.89 -34.97
N GLN A 29 18.42 -34.94 -35.88
CA GLN A 29 17.28 -34.57 -36.72
C GLN A 29 15.87 -35.19 -36.52
N THR A 30 14.91 -34.26 -36.49
CA THR A 30 13.55 -34.26 -37.07
C THR A 30 12.48 -35.22 -36.54
N LYS A 31 11.47 -34.63 -35.87
CA LYS A 31 10.06 -34.81 -36.23
C LYS A 31 9.23 -33.61 -35.78
N LYS A 32 8.61 -32.94 -36.76
CA LYS A 32 7.55 -31.95 -36.58
C LYS A 32 6.36 -32.66 -35.94
N VAL A 33 6.02 -32.32 -34.70
CA VAL A 33 4.74 -32.66 -34.09
C VAL A 33 4.23 -31.36 -33.47
N GLU A 34 3.24 -30.77 -34.11
CA GLU A 34 2.34 -29.82 -33.48
C GLU A 34 1.70 -30.52 -32.28
N SER A 35 2.04 -30.09 -31.06
CA SER A 35 1.26 -30.43 -29.87
C SER A 35 0.96 -29.15 -29.10
N SER A 36 -0.21 -28.60 -29.42
CA SER A 36 -1.10 -27.83 -28.55
C SER A 36 -0.47 -27.22 -27.29
N SER A 37 -0.31 -25.90 -27.34
CA SER A 37 -0.28 -25.04 -26.15
C SER A 37 -1.51 -25.34 -25.29
N HIS A 38 -1.29 -25.99 -24.16
CA HIS A 38 -2.18 -25.95 -23.01
C HIS A 38 -1.35 -25.45 -21.83
N ASN A 39 -1.09 -24.14 -21.81
CA ASN A 39 -0.81 -23.47 -20.56
C ASN A 39 -2.11 -23.52 -19.74
N PRO A 40 -2.11 -24.01 -18.50
CA PRO A 40 -3.29 -23.91 -17.65
C PRO A 40 -3.64 -22.44 -17.55
N LEU A 41 -4.88 -22.12 -17.91
CA LEU A 41 -5.48 -20.80 -17.84
C LEU A 41 -5.08 -20.11 -16.54
N ILE A 42 -4.10 -19.20 -16.57
CA ILE A 42 -4.01 -18.16 -15.56
C ILE A 42 -5.23 -17.29 -15.84
N HIS A 43 -6.31 -17.57 -15.12
CA HIS A 43 -7.48 -16.72 -15.09
C HIS A 43 -6.99 -15.39 -14.50
N ARG A 44 -6.72 -14.41 -15.36
CA ARG A 44 -6.50 -13.04 -14.92
C ARG A 44 -7.83 -12.56 -14.38
N VAL A 45 -7.94 -12.51 -13.06
CA VAL A 45 -9.04 -11.81 -12.40
C VAL A 45 -8.72 -10.33 -12.55
N ASP A 46 -9.35 -9.69 -13.54
CA ASP A 46 -9.31 -8.24 -13.67
C ASP A 46 -10.32 -7.67 -12.67
N TYR A 47 -9.80 -7.08 -11.59
CA TYR A 47 -10.61 -6.36 -10.61
C TYR A 47 -10.94 -4.97 -11.15
N THR A 48 -12.18 -4.53 -10.93
CA THR A 48 -12.60 -3.15 -11.17
C THR A 48 -12.00 -2.21 -10.12
N ASP A 49 -11.93 -0.92 -10.42
CA ASP A 49 -11.45 0.09 -9.47
C ASP A 49 -12.31 0.14 -8.20
N ASP A 50 -13.61 -0.11 -8.32
CA ASP A 50 -14.53 -0.17 -7.17
C ASP A 50 -14.26 -1.39 -6.28
N GLU A 51 -13.94 -2.55 -6.87
CA GLU A 51 -13.58 -3.75 -6.11
C GLU A 51 -12.23 -3.58 -5.40
N ILE A 52 -11.25 -2.94 -6.04
CA ILE A 52 -9.96 -2.61 -5.43
C ILE A 52 -10.17 -1.66 -4.25
N ARG A 53 -10.95 -0.58 -4.45
CA ARG A 53 -11.27 0.38 -3.38
C ARG A 53 -11.91 -0.31 -2.18
N GLU A 54 -12.92 -1.13 -2.42
CA GLU A 54 -13.63 -1.83 -1.35
C GLU A 54 -12.71 -2.81 -0.61
N LEU A 55 -11.81 -3.48 -1.32
CA LEU A 55 -10.79 -4.32 -0.72
C LEU A 55 -9.84 -3.51 0.18
N GLU A 56 -9.35 -2.36 -0.30
CA GLU A 56 -8.49 -1.48 0.48
C GLU A 56 -9.20 -0.96 1.73
N TYR A 57 -10.46 -0.54 1.61
CA TYR A 57 -11.26 -0.08 2.76
C TYR A 57 -11.44 -1.19 3.80
N LYS A 58 -11.75 -2.41 3.37
CA LYS A 58 -11.81 -3.57 4.26
C LYS A 58 -10.46 -3.89 4.91
N GLN A 59 -9.34 -3.68 4.21
CA GLN A 59 -8.02 -3.85 4.83
C GLN A 59 -7.82 -2.85 5.96
N LEU A 60 -8.15 -1.57 5.74
CA LEU A 60 -8.01 -0.52 6.76
C LEU A 60 -8.86 -0.82 8.01
N GLU A 61 -10.09 -1.30 7.83
CA GLU A 61 -10.99 -1.70 8.92
C GLU A 61 -10.43 -2.82 9.79
N ASN A 62 -9.74 -3.76 9.15
CA ASN A 62 -9.12 -4.90 9.83
C ASN A 62 -7.72 -4.58 10.39
N GLY A 63 -7.31 -3.30 10.39
CA GLY A 63 -5.99 -2.87 10.87
C GLY A 63 -4.83 -3.21 9.94
N ASN A 64 -5.12 -3.60 8.70
CA ASN A 64 -4.12 -3.78 7.65
C ASN A 64 -3.94 -2.48 6.87
N TYR A 65 -2.84 -1.78 7.12
CA TYR A 65 -2.54 -0.49 6.49
C TYR A 65 -1.56 -0.60 5.32
N SER A 66 -1.34 -1.80 4.77
CA SER A 66 -0.43 -2.00 3.63
C SER A 66 -0.81 -1.15 2.42
N ALA A 67 -2.11 -0.94 2.19
CA ALA A 67 -2.60 -0.04 1.14
C ALA A 67 -2.07 1.39 1.28
N LEU A 68 -1.73 1.86 2.49
CA LEU A 68 -1.25 3.22 2.74
C LEU A 68 0.28 3.32 2.77
N GLN A 69 1.00 2.20 2.78
CA GLN A 69 2.44 2.19 3.04
C GLN A 69 3.23 2.99 2.01
N GLY A 70 4.18 3.79 2.50
CA GLY A 70 5.09 4.57 1.66
C GLY A 70 5.15 6.05 2.04
N VAL A 71 5.81 6.81 1.16
CA VAL A 71 5.98 8.26 1.30
C VAL A 71 4.94 8.98 0.46
N TRP A 72 4.22 9.90 1.09
CA TRP A 72 3.20 10.74 0.48
C TRP A 72 3.66 12.19 0.52
N LYS A 73 3.49 12.93 -0.57
CA LYS A 73 3.95 14.31 -0.71
C LYS A 73 2.82 15.22 -1.11
N ASN A 74 2.78 16.41 -0.52
CA ASN A 74 1.95 17.49 -1.01
C ASN A 74 2.74 18.24 -2.09
N ASP A 75 2.10 18.47 -3.24
CA ASP A 75 2.76 19.10 -4.39
C ASP A 75 3.00 20.61 -4.17
N ALA A 76 2.15 21.28 -3.38
CA ALA A 76 2.28 22.70 -3.05
C ALA A 76 3.39 22.98 -2.00
N LYS A 77 3.72 22.00 -1.15
CA LYS A 77 4.77 22.03 -0.12
C LYS A 77 4.71 23.20 0.86
N LYS A 78 3.54 23.85 1.04
CA LYS A 78 3.41 25.03 1.91
C LYS A 78 3.27 24.67 3.38
N THR A 79 2.19 23.99 3.75
CA THR A 79 1.83 23.77 5.17
C THR A 79 2.24 22.38 5.65
N LEU A 80 2.06 21.38 4.79
CA LEU A 80 2.47 20.01 5.01
C LEU A 80 3.37 19.60 3.85
N SER A 81 4.60 19.19 4.13
CA SER A 81 5.54 18.76 3.09
C SER A 81 5.30 17.31 2.64
N GLY A 82 4.77 16.48 3.53
CA GLY A 82 4.46 15.09 3.27
C GLY A 82 4.15 14.31 4.53
N LEU A 83 3.78 13.06 4.32
CA LEU A 83 3.44 12.05 5.31
C LEU A 83 4.20 10.78 4.97
N THR A 84 4.60 10.00 5.96
CA THR A 84 5.10 8.63 5.72
C THR A 84 4.26 7.67 6.53
N VAL A 85 3.75 6.62 5.89
CA VAL A 85 3.05 5.53 6.56
C VAL A 85 3.91 4.28 6.46
N ASP A 86 4.15 3.65 7.60
CA ASP A 86 4.88 2.40 7.70
C ASP A 86 4.16 1.47 8.66
N GLY A 87 3.45 0.48 8.11
CA GLY A 87 2.51 -0.34 8.86
C GLY A 87 1.48 0.52 9.61
N GLY A 88 1.34 0.28 10.92
CA GLY A 88 0.45 1.03 11.80
C GLY A 88 0.98 2.38 12.29
N ILE A 89 2.04 2.91 11.70
CA ILE A 89 2.66 4.16 12.13
C ILE A 89 2.55 5.22 11.03
N LEU A 90 2.07 6.41 11.42
CA LEU A 90 2.12 7.62 10.61
C LEU A 90 3.21 8.56 11.15
N LEU A 91 4.05 9.07 10.27
CA LEU A 91 5.05 10.10 10.55
C LEU A 91 4.64 11.43 9.91
N VAL A 92 4.51 12.47 10.72
CA VAL A 92 4.17 13.84 10.28
C VAL A 92 5.01 14.85 11.06
N LYS A 93 5.77 15.71 10.37
CA LYS A 93 6.60 16.77 11.01
C LYS A 93 7.40 16.24 12.22
N GLU A 94 8.13 15.14 12.02
CA GLU A 94 8.96 14.47 13.04
C GLU A 94 8.19 13.85 14.22
N ARG A 95 6.85 13.80 14.16
CA ARG A 95 6.00 13.15 15.17
C ARG A 95 5.51 11.81 14.67
N ARG A 96 5.48 10.82 15.57
CA ARG A 96 4.95 9.48 15.31
C ARG A 96 3.55 9.34 15.91
N TYR A 97 2.68 8.70 15.13
CA TYR A 97 1.32 8.41 15.52
C TYR A 97 0.98 6.96 15.26
N PHE A 98 0.35 6.31 16.23
CA PHE A 98 -0.24 4.99 16.06
C PHE A 98 -1.60 5.11 15.36
N LEU A 99 -1.80 4.29 14.34
CA LEU A 99 -3.02 4.23 13.54
C LEU A 99 -3.96 3.16 14.09
N SER A 100 -5.23 3.54 14.22
CA SER A 100 -6.33 2.63 14.51
C SER A 100 -7.54 2.99 13.66
N PHE A 101 -8.34 2.00 13.27
CA PHE A 101 -9.59 2.27 12.56
C PHE A 101 -10.50 3.19 13.38
N GLY A 102 -10.93 4.27 12.76
CA GLY A 102 -11.69 5.32 13.42
C GLY A 102 -13.20 5.23 13.18
N GLY A 103 -13.61 4.64 12.06
CA GLY A 103 -14.98 4.62 11.56
C GLY A 103 -15.03 4.98 10.06
N ARG A 104 -16.25 5.19 9.56
CA ARG A 104 -16.50 5.73 8.23
C ARG A 104 -17.17 7.11 8.32
N THR A 105 -16.96 7.96 7.32
CA THR A 105 -17.70 9.23 7.19
C THR A 105 -19.13 8.97 6.71
N VAL A 106 -19.93 10.03 6.54
CA VAL A 106 -21.31 9.93 6.02
C VAL A 106 -21.31 9.44 4.56
N GLU A 107 -20.22 9.70 3.84
CA GLU A 107 -19.95 9.31 2.45
C GLU A 107 -19.25 7.96 2.36
N ASP A 108 -19.26 7.19 3.46
CA ASP A 108 -18.72 5.84 3.54
C ASP A 108 -17.18 5.75 3.38
N ILE A 109 -16.47 6.87 3.59
CA ILE A 109 -15.01 6.93 3.50
C ILE A 109 -14.38 6.52 4.83
N PRO A 110 -13.48 5.52 4.88
CA PRO A 110 -12.81 5.15 6.11
C PRO A 110 -11.85 6.25 6.57
N TYR A 111 -11.81 6.47 7.89
CA TYR A 111 -10.79 7.30 8.51
C TYR A 111 -10.10 6.56 9.65
N LEU A 112 -8.83 6.88 9.86
CA LEU A 112 -8.01 6.34 10.93
C LEU A 112 -7.86 7.39 12.03
N LYS A 113 -8.08 6.96 13.28
CA LYS A 113 -7.66 7.71 14.45
C LYS A 113 -6.15 7.68 14.55
N THR A 114 -5.57 8.79 14.95
CA THR A 114 -4.14 8.89 15.21
C THR A 114 -3.92 9.20 16.68
N GLN A 115 -3.11 8.37 17.34
CA GLN A 115 -2.71 8.54 18.73
C GLN A 115 -1.23 8.90 18.76
N SER A 116 -0.90 10.04 19.35
CA SER A 116 0.50 10.45 19.51
C SER A 116 1.24 9.48 20.42
N GLU A 117 2.47 9.11 20.06
CA GLU A 117 3.35 8.30 20.92
C GLU A 117 3.57 8.97 22.29
N ASN A 118 3.61 10.31 22.31
CA ASN A 118 3.89 11.10 23.51
C ASN A 118 2.64 11.59 24.25
N SER A 119 1.43 11.26 23.77
CA SER A 119 0.19 11.74 24.40
C SER A 119 -1.01 10.84 24.09
N HIS A 120 -1.80 10.53 25.11
CA HIS A 120 -3.07 9.80 24.98
C HIS A 120 -4.21 10.66 24.41
N ARG A 121 -3.92 11.88 23.94
CA ARG A 121 -4.93 12.71 23.26
C ARG A 121 -5.06 12.30 21.80
N ASN A 122 -6.30 12.13 21.36
CA ASN A 122 -6.62 11.99 19.94
C ASN A 122 -6.13 13.22 19.18
N THR A 123 -5.42 12.99 18.08
CA THR A 123 -4.99 14.04 17.17
C THR A 123 -5.84 14.03 15.90
N ALA A 124 -5.43 14.79 14.87
CA ALA A 124 -6.09 14.81 13.57
C ALA A 124 -6.31 13.39 13.03
N GLN A 125 -7.34 13.18 12.24
CA GLN A 125 -7.61 11.89 11.62
C GLN A 125 -6.86 11.80 10.29
N LEU A 126 -6.52 10.58 9.90
CA LEU A 126 -5.98 10.29 8.58
C LEU A 126 -7.10 9.70 7.70
N TYR A 127 -7.37 10.35 6.58
CA TYR A 127 -8.38 9.94 5.61
C TYR A 127 -7.70 9.41 4.36
N PHE A 128 -8.25 8.34 3.79
CA PHE A 128 -7.78 7.74 2.54
C PHE A 128 -8.82 7.88 1.44
N TYR A 129 -8.46 8.65 0.42
CA TYR A 129 -9.26 8.90 -0.77
C TYR A 129 -8.55 8.28 -1.97
N PRO A 130 -8.88 7.04 -2.36
CA PRO A 130 -8.34 6.45 -3.57
C PRO A 130 -8.76 7.26 -4.80
N LYS A 131 -8.11 7.00 -5.94
CA LYS A 131 -8.48 7.63 -7.22
C LYS A 131 -9.99 7.61 -7.47
N GLY A 132 -10.52 8.72 -8.00
CA GLY A 132 -11.93 8.92 -8.33
C GLY A 132 -12.84 9.27 -7.15
N VAL A 133 -12.37 9.17 -5.90
CA VAL A 133 -13.18 9.51 -4.72
C VAL A 133 -13.12 11.01 -4.42
N VAL A 134 -14.25 11.65 -4.19
CA VAL A 134 -14.32 13.08 -3.88
C VAL A 134 -13.88 13.36 -2.45
N ILE A 135 -13.11 14.43 -2.23
CA ILE A 135 -12.88 15.01 -0.91
C ILE A 135 -13.94 16.10 -0.66
N PRO A 136 -14.76 16.01 0.40
CA PRO A 136 -15.71 17.07 0.75
C PRO A 136 -14.99 18.38 1.06
N VAL A 137 -15.58 19.51 0.65
CA VAL A 137 -14.96 20.83 0.76
C VAL A 137 -15.88 21.81 1.47
N ARG A 138 -15.34 22.59 2.41
CA ARG A 138 -16.06 23.73 2.99
C ARG A 138 -15.98 24.93 2.03
N THR A 139 -17.12 25.32 1.49
CA THR A 139 -17.22 26.47 0.58
C THR A 139 -17.05 27.79 1.32
N LYS A 140 -16.94 28.90 0.57
CA LYS A 140 -16.84 30.26 1.14
C LYS A 140 -18.08 30.68 1.94
N THR A 141 -19.24 30.07 1.70
CA THR A 141 -20.47 30.31 2.48
C THR A 141 -20.52 29.48 3.78
N GLY A 142 -19.57 28.58 3.99
CA GLY A 142 -19.49 27.68 5.14
C GLY A 142 -20.25 26.36 4.96
N GLU A 143 -20.94 26.19 3.84
CA GLU A 143 -21.59 24.92 3.47
C GLU A 143 -20.56 23.87 3.06
N ILE A 144 -20.93 22.60 3.16
CA ILE A 144 -20.06 21.50 2.73
C ILE A 144 -20.51 21.02 1.35
N ASP A 145 -19.62 21.12 0.37
CA ASP A 145 -19.79 20.53 -0.95
C ASP A 145 -19.30 19.07 -0.94
N TYR A 146 -20.21 18.17 -1.29
CA TYR A 146 -19.95 16.74 -1.45
C TYR A 146 -19.92 16.29 -2.92
N SER A 147 -20.23 17.19 -3.86
CA SER A 147 -20.29 16.87 -5.30
C SER A 147 -18.91 16.73 -5.94
N GLY A 148 -17.89 17.30 -5.32
CA GLY A 148 -16.52 17.34 -5.84
C GLY A 148 -16.25 18.48 -6.81
N SER A 149 -17.23 19.33 -7.08
CA SER A 149 -17.05 20.52 -7.92
C SER A 149 -16.01 21.49 -7.37
N HIS A 150 -15.84 21.54 -6.05
CA HIS A 150 -14.84 22.35 -5.37
C HIS A 150 -13.62 21.54 -4.88
N ASP A 151 -13.52 20.23 -5.13
CA ASP A 151 -12.32 19.46 -4.75
C ASP A 151 -11.14 19.86 -5.64
N PRO A 152 -10.13 20.58 -5.13
CA PRO A 152 -9.04 21.08 -5.96
C PRO A 152 -7.92 20.05 -6.12
N SER A 153 -8.07 18.85 -5.55
CA SER A 153 -7.06 17.79 -5.60
C SER A 153 -7.08 17.04 -6.93
N ASP A 154 -5.97 16.39 -7.25
CA ASP A 154 -5.88 15.51 -8.41
C ASP A 154 -6.62 14.19 -8.11
N GLN A 155 -7.86 14.10 -8.58
CA GLN A 155 -8.70 12.92 -8.38
C GLN A 155 -8.24 11.69 -9.17
N THR A 156 -7.24 11.82 -10.06
CA THR A 156 -6.69 10.67 -10.78
C THR A 156 -5.70 9.87 -9.94
N ARG A 157 -5.34 10.38 -8.75
CA ARG A 157 -4.35 9.79 -7.85
C ARG A 157 -4.97 9.46 -6.50
N ASP A 158 -4.35 8.49 -5.84
CA ASP A 158 -4.62 8.25 -4.42
C ASP A 158 -4.17 9.43 -3.58
N ARG A 159 -4.97 9.76 -2.58
CA ARG A 159 -4.81 10.94 -1.74
C ARG A 159 -4.92 10.56 -0.27
N LEU A 160 -4.00 11.09 0.52
CA LEU A 160 -4.09 11.11 1.99
C LEU A 160 -4.35 12.52 2.46
N LEU A 161 -5.26 12.65 3.43
CA LEU A 161 -5.54 13.91 4.10
C LEU A 161 -5.43 13.71 5.62
N PHE A 162 -4.57 14.49 6.26
CA PHE A 162 -4.42 14.50 7.72
C PHE A 162 -5.08 15.77 8.29
N SER A 163 -6.29 15.65 8.82
CA SER A 163 -7.10 16.80 9.24
C SER A 163 -8.00 16.51 10.43
N GLN A 164 -8.38 17.55 11.17
CA GLN A 164 -9.38 17.49 12.25
C GLN A 164 -10.79 17.86 11.79
N THR A 165 -10.90 18.55 10.65
CA THR A 165 -12.18 19.04 10.12
C THR A 165 -12.19 18.98 8.60
N ILE A 166 -13.37 19.15 8.00
CA ILE A 166 -13.50 19.41 6.57
C ILE A 166 -12.81 20.74 6.23
N LEU A 167 -12.04 20.79 5.16
CA LEU A 167 -11.16 21.92 4.83
C LEU A 167 -11.73 22.77 3.69
N SER A 168 -11.29 24.04 3.58
CA SER A 168 -11.55 24.87 2.40
C SER A 168 -10.75 24.41 1.18
N GLU A 169 -11.05 24.95 0.01
CA GLU A 169 -10.28 24.69 -1.22
C GLU A 169 -8.79 25.03 -1.05
N GLU A 170 -8.49 26.20 -0.49
CA GLU A 170 -7.12 26.63 -0.28
C GLU A 170 -6.40 25.73 0.73
N GLU A 171 -7.08 25.35 1.80
CA GLU A 171 -6.53 24.44 2.80
C GLU A 171 -6.28 23.04 2.22
N LEU A 172 -7.16 22.53 1.36
CA LEU A 172 -6.97 21.22 0.71
C LEU A 172 -5.73 21.21 -0.19
N LYS A 173 -5.50 22.27 -0.98
CA LYS A 173 -4.30 22.40 -1.82
C LYS A 173 -3.01 22.26 -1.00
N ASP A 174 -3.02 22.72 0.25
CA ASP A 174 -1.85 22.74 1.12
C ASP A 174 -1.71 21.50 2.04
N ASN A 175 -2.74 20.65 2.13
CA ASN A 175 -2.78 19.52 3.06
C ASN A 175 -3.00 18.14 2.41
N VAL A 176 -3.51 18.06 1.18
CA VAL A 176 -3.65 16.78 0.47
C VAL A 176 -2.28 16.27 0.02
N CYS A 177 -1.97 15.02 0.35
CA CYS A 177 -0.73 14.37 -0.05
C CYS A 177 -1.01 13.22 -1.02
N TYR A 178 -0.14 13.05 -2.00
CA TYR A 178 -0.21 12.00 -3.00
C TYR A 178 0.95 11.03 -2.85
N ARG A 179 0.76 9.77 -3.25
CA ARG A 179 1.84 8.78 -3.20
C ARG A 179 3.01 9.24 -4.07
N LYS A 180 4.22 9.17 -3.52
CA LYS A 180 5.45 9.42 -4.28
C LYS A 180 5.70 8.19 -5.16
N GLU A 181 5.64 8.38 -6.47
CA GLU A 181 6.14 7.38 -7.41
C GLU A 181 7.65 7.19 -7.23
N LEU A 182 8.11 5.94 -7.27
CA LEU A 182 9.53 5.58 -7.16
C LEU A 182 10.23 5.71 -8.50
#